data_AF-A0A7Y2LVK5-F1
#
_entry.id   AF-A0A7Y2LVK5-F1
#
_cell.length_a   1.000
_cell.length_b   1.000
_cell.length_c   1.000
_cell.angle_alpha   90.00
_cell.angle_beta   90.00
_cell.angle_gamma   90.00
#
_symmetry.space_group_name_H-M   'P 1'
#
loop_
_entity.id
_entity.type
_entity.pdbx_description
1 polymer ?
#
loop_
_entity_poly.entity_id
_entity_poly.type
_entity_poly.pdbx_seq_one_letter_code
_entity_poly.pdbx_strand_id
1 'polypeptide(L)' 'MAILTVKKLDDTLSELAVNGKKPEKILLGYKAYGELMNNRSFFEEVAGSAMDPNKRKYKNIKIKVTQDEYQFEVKCSKE' A
#
# COMPACT_ATOMS: atom_id res chain seq x y z
N MET A 1 -8.64 -16.70 -7.23
CA MET A 1 -7.59 -15.67 -7.38
C MET A 1 -7.90 -14.55 -6.41
N ALA A 2 -7.00 -14.23 -5.48
CA ALA A 2 -7.25 -13.16 -4.51
C ALA A 2 -7.03 -11.80 -5.17
N ILE A 3 -8.11 -11.11 -5.48
CA ILE A 3 -8.06 -9.76 -6.04
C ILE A 3 -7.75 -8.81 -4.88
N LEU A 4 -6.54 -8.26 -4.82
CA LEU A 4 -6.20 -7.21 -3.86
C LEU A 4 -6.85 -5.91 -4.36
N THR A 5 -7.77 -5.37 -3.58
CA THR A 5 -8.46 -4.11 -3.89
C THR A 5 -8.02 -3.01 -2.95
N VAL A 6 -8.14 -1.76 -3.41
CA VAL A 6 -7.86 -0.56 -2.60
C VAL A 6 -8.69 -0.56 -1.32
N LYS A 7 -9.95 -1.01 -1.39
CA LYS A 7 -10.82 -1.16 -0.20
C LYS A 7 -10.20 -2.07 0.85
N LYS A 8 -9.67 -3.23 0.45
CA LYS A 8 -9.07 -4.18 1.38
C LYS A 8 -7.78 -3.63 2.00
N LEU A 9 -7.00 -2.90 1.21
CA LEU A 9 -5.83 -2.19 1.70
C LEU A 9 -6.22 -1.12 2.72
N ASP A 10 -7.27 -0.34 2.44
CA ASP A 10 -7.77 0.69 3.35
C ASP A 10 -8.29 0.13 4.67
N ASP A 11 -9.04 -0.96 4.59
CA ASP A 11 -9.61 -1.67 5.73
C ASP A 11 -8.49 -2.16 6.67
N THR A 12 -7.48 -2.84 6.13
CA THR A 12 -6.31 -3.27 6.90
C THR A 12 -5.57 -2.09 7.54
N LEU A 13 -5.39 -0.98 6.82
CA LEU A 13 -4.74 0.21 7.38
C LEU A 13 -5.56 0.84 8.50
N SER A 14 -6.88 0.89 8.34
CA SER A 14 -7.81 1.39 9.35
C SER A 14 -7.79 0.50 10.60
N GLU A 15 -7.85 -0.83 10.44
CA GLU A 15 -7.73 -1.77 11.56
C GLU A 15 -6.41 -1.60 12.32
N LEU A 16 -5.29 -1.43 11.61
CA LEU A 16 -4.00 -1.18 12.25
C LEU A 16 -3.99 0.13 13.04
N ALA A 17 -4.54 1.20 12.45
CA ALA A 17 -4.67 2.50 13.13
C ALA A 17 -5.56 2.42 14.38
N VAL A 18 -6.68 1.70 14.31
CA VAL A 18 -7.58 1.44 15.46
C VAL A 18 -6.87 0.63 16.55
N ASN A 19 -6.02 -0.32 16.17
CA ASN A 19 -5.16 -1.06 17.09
C ASN A 19 -3.98 -0.24 17.64
N GLY A 20 -3.90 1.06 17.35
CA GLY A 20 -2.81 1.95 17.77
C GLY A 20 -1.47 1.67 17.08
N LYS A 21 -1.45 0.80 16.07
CA LYS A 21 -0.24 0.50 15.28
C LYS A 21 -0.11 1.52 14.17
N LYS A 22 1.03 2.19 14.10
CA LYS A 22 1.35 3.11 13.01
C LYS A 22 1.98 2.34 11.86
N PRO A 23 1.27 2.10 10.75
CA PRO A 23 1.88 1.52 9.56
C PRO A 23 2.91 2.49 8.98
N GLU A 24 4.15 2.04 8.79
CA GLU A 24 5.22 2.85 8.21
C GLU A 24 5.50 2.47 6.76
N LYS A 25 5.34 1.18 6.45
CA LYS A 25 5.68 0.65 5.14
C LYS A 25 4.71 -0.43 4.70
N ILE A 26 4.20 -0.29 3.49
CA ILE A 26 3.36 -1.27 2.81
C ILE A 26 4.23 -1.97 1.76
N LEU A 27 4.42 -3.27 1.92
CA LEU A 27 5.06 -4.14 0.95
C LEU A 27 3.99 -4.68 0.01
N LEU A 28 4.14 -4.40 -1.28
CA LEU A 28 3.25 -4.87 -2.33
C LEU A 28 4.02 -5.71 -3.34
N GLY A 29 3.46 -6.83 -3.76
CA GLY A 29 3.95 -7.57 -4.91
C GLY A 29 3.76 -6.77 -6.20
N TYR A 30 4.57 -7.01 -7.22
CA TYR A 30 4.50 -6.24 -8.47
C TYR A 30 3.16 -6.42 -9.20
N LYS A 31 2.55 -7.63 -9.17
CA LYS A 31 1.21 -7.83 -9.75
C LYS A 31 0.14 -7.16 -8.90
N ALA A 32 0.18 -7.35 -7.57
CA ALA A 32 -0.74 -6.69 -6.66
C ALA A 32 -0.70 -5.15 -6.76
N TYR A 33 0.49 -4.57 -6.91
CA TYR A 33 0.66 -3.13 -7.13
C TYR A 33 0.08 -2.69 -8.48
N GLY A 34 0.30 -3.46 -9.55
CA GLY A 34 -0.30 -3.19 -10.86
C GLY A 34 -1.84 -3.21 -10.82
N GLU A 35 -2.42 -4.15 -10.09
CA GLU A 35 -3.87 -4.23 -9.86
C GLU A 35 -4.39 -3.01 -9.08
N LEU A 36 -3.67 -2.58 -8.04
CA LEU A 36 -4.02 -1.37 -7.28
C LEU A 36 -3.87 -0.10 -8.12
N MET A 37 -2.86 -0.03 -8.99
CA MET A 37 -2.64 1.09 -9.92
C MET A 37 -3.73 1.19 -11.00
N ASN A 38 -4.46 0.11 -11.31
CA ASN A 38 -5.65 0.20 -12.16
C ASN A 38 -6.78 0.98 -11.50
N ASN A 39 -6.79 1.07 -10.16
CA ASN A 39 -7.75 1.90 -9.46
C ASN A 39 -7.33 3.36 -9.51
N ARG A 40 -8.19 4.19 -10.13
CA ARG A 40 -7.95 5.62 -10.31
C ARG A 40 -7.66 6.36 -8.99
N SER A 41 -8.42 6.12 -7.93
CA SER A 41 -8.23 6.82 -6.65
C SER A 41 -6.88 6.51 -6.02
N PHE A 42 -6.47 5.23 -6.05
CA PHE A 42 -5.15 4.84 -5.55
C PHE A 42 -4.03 5.39 -6.44
N PHE A 43 -4.18 5.32 -7.76
CA PHE A 43 -3.21 5.90 -8.68
C PHE A 43 -3.01 7.39 -8.44
N GLU A 44 -4.09 8.18 -8.32
CA GLU A 44 -4.00 9.63 -8.12
C GLU A 44 -3.30 9.97 -6.80
N GLU A 45 -3.59 9.26 -5.72
CA GLU A 45 -2.94 9.49 -4.42
C GLU A 45 -1.45 9.10 -4.44
N VAL A 46 -1.14 7.94 -5.02
CA VAL A 46 0.21 7.38 -5.04
C VAL A 46 1.11 8.09 -6.05
N ALA A 47 0.61 8.40 -7.24
CA ALA A 47 1.33 9.16 -8.27
C ALA A 47 1.45 10.64 -7.89
N GLY A 48 0.43 11.22 -7.25
CA GLY A 48 0.46 12.58 -6.72
C GLY A 48 1.40 12.74 -5.52
N SER A 49 1.66 11.67 -4.76
CA SER A 49 2.53 11.72 -3.59
C SER A 49 4.02 11.92 -3.94
N ALA A 50 4.51 11.40 -5.06
CA ALA A 50 5.89 11.59 -5.49
C ALA A 50 6.08 11.26 -6.98
N MET A 51 6.84 12.13 -7.68
CA MET A 51 7.32 11.85 -9.03
C MET A 51 8.25 10.62 -9.06
N ASP A 52 9.08 10.46 -8.03
CA ASP A 52 9.94 9.30 -7.84
C ASP A 52 9.13 8.03 -7.48
N PRO A 53 9.14 6.96 -8.29
CA PRO A 53 8.35 5.76 -8.03
C PRO A 53 8.72 5.06 -6.71
N ASN A 54 9.98 5.19 -6.26
CA ASN A 54 10.49 4.61 -5.01
C ASN A 54 10.18 5.44 -3.75
N LYS A 55 9.68 6.67 -3.93
CA LYS A 55 9.31 7.58 -2.83
C LYS A 55 7.81 7.75 -2.69
N ARG A 56 7.03 7.07 -3.53
CA ARG A 56 5.57 7.11 -3.50
C ARG A 56 5.04 6.66 -2.14
N LYS A 57 4.05 7.41 -1.63
CA LYS A 57 3.34 7.08 -0.41
C LYS A 57 1.84 6.98 -0.70
N TYR A 58 1.16 6.18 0.10
CA TYR A 58 -0.30 6.12 0.16
C TYR A 58 -0.70 6.45 1.59
N LYS A 59 -1.59 7.42 1.80
CA LYS A 59 -1.97 7.93 3.13
C LYS A 59 -0.77 8.24 4.05
N ASN A 60 0.30 8.82 3.50
CA ASN A 60 1.57 9.11 4.19
C ASN A 60 2.40 7.87 4.61
N ILE A 61 2.03 6.69 4.14
CA ILE A 61 2.73 5.41 4.40
C ILE A 61 3.57 5.05 3.18
N LYS A 62 4.82 4.66 3.38
CA LYS A 62 5.73 4.34 2.26
C LYS A 62 5.28 3.07 1.55
N ILE A 63 5.09 3.12 0.24
CA ILE A 63 4.87 1.91 -0.56
C ILE A 63 6.22 1.38 -1.05
N LYS A 64 6.44 0.08 -0.90
CA LYS A 64 7.58 -0.62 -1.48
C LYS A 64 7.06 -1.79 -2.31
N VAL A 65 7.31 -1.72 -3.62
CA VAL A 65 7.03 -2.82 -4.54
C VAL A 65 8.16 -3.86 -4.41
N THR A 66 7.77 -5.12 -4.39
CA THR A 66 8.63 -6.30 -4.21
C THR A 66 8.55 -7.19 -5.45
N GLN A 67 9.50 -8.12 -5.59
CA GLN A 67 9.52 -9.05 -6.73
C GLN A 67 8.46 -10.15 -6.62
N ASP A 68 7.86 -10.34 -5.45
CA ASP A 68 6.74 -11.23 -5.25
C ASP A 68 5.52 -10.82 -6.09
N GLU A 69 4.72 -11.78 -6.52
CA GLU A 69 3.58 -11.51 -7.40
C GLU A 69 2.45 -10.78 -6.67
N TYR A 70 1.91 -11.38 -5.61
CA TYR A 70 0.73 -10.89 -4.89
C TYR A 70 0.98 -10.63 -3.40
N GLN A 71 2.23 -10.35 -3.03
CA GLN A 71 2.56 -10.00 -1.65
C GLN A 71 1.77 -8.77 -1.18
N PHE A 72 1.23 -8.85 0.02
CA PHE A 72 0.61 -7.73 0.73
C PHE A 72 0.99 -7.83 2.19
N GLU A 73 1.85 -6.93 2.64
CA GLU A 73 2.32 -6.93 4.02
C GLU A 73 2.46 -5.50 4.53
N VAL A 74 1.96 -5.22 5.74
CA VAL A 74 2.05 -3.90 6.34
C VAL A 74 3.00 -3.97 7.53
N LYS A 75 4.16 -3.32 7.41
CA LYS A 75 5.11 -3.14 8.50
C LYS A 75 4.68 -1.92 9.31
N CYS A 76 4.40 -2.16 10.59
CA CYS A 76 4.24 -1.10 11.59
C CYS A 76 5.58 -0.94 12.32
N SER A 77 6.00 0.29 12.64
CA SER A 77 7.07 0.48 13.62
C SER A 77 6.57 -0.10 14.94
N LYS A 78 7.27 -1.11 15.44
CA LYS A 78 7.13 -1.51 16.84
C LYS A 78 7.83 -0.42 17.65
N GLU A 79 7.07 0.23 18.52
CA GLU A 79 7.63 0.92 19.68
C GLU A 79 8.06 -0.13 20.73
#